data_AF-A0A6I4HUV0-F1
#
_entry.id   AF-A0A6I4HUV0-F1
#
_cell.length_a   1.000
_cell.length_b   1.000
_cell.length_c   1.000
_cell.angle_alpha   90.00
_cell.angle_beta   90.00
_cell.angle_gamma   90.00
#
_symmetry.space_group_name_H-M   'P 1'
#
loop_
_entity.id
_entity.type
_entity.pdbx_description
1 polymer ?
#
loop_
_entity_poly.entity_id
_entity_poly.type
_entity_poly.pdbx_seq_one_letter_code
_entity_poly.pdbx_strand_id
1 'polypeptide(L)'
;WTWDEYRERAKKEPEAVVKAAKQSMAKHVQAMLDFQKMGVPTFDYGNNIRQMAKEEGVANAFDFPGFVPAYIRPLFCRGIGPFRWAALSGDPED
;
A
#
# COMPACT_ATOMS: atom_id res chain seq x y z
N TRP A 1 -9.53 0.42 17.11
CA TRP A 1 -10.54 1.48 17.03
C TRP A 1 -11.62 1.04 16.06
N THR A 2 -12.84 1.52 16.24
CA THR A 2 -13.88 1.43 15.22
C THR A 2 -13.63 2.48 14.12
N TRP A 3 -14.37 2.37 13.02
CA TRP A 3 -14.31 3.36 11.95
C TRP A 3 -14.79 4.73 12.42
N ASP A 4 -15.89 4.78 13.18
CA ASP A 4 -16.45 6.04 13.69
C ASP A 4 -15.49 6.73 14.68
N GLU A 5 -14.84 5.95 15.56
CA GLU A 5 -13.80 6.47 16.45
C GLU A 5 -12.64 7.08 15.65
N TYR A 6 -12.12 6.38 14.63
CA TYR A 6 -11.07 6.92 13.77
C TYR A 6 -11.49 8.25 13.13
N ARG A 7 -12.70 8.31 12.56
CA ARG A 7 -13.22 9.50 11.87
C ARG A 7 -13.37 10.70 12.80
N GLU A 8 -13.84 10.48 14.02
CA GLU A 8 -14.00 11.55 15.00
C GLU A 8 -12.67 12.00 15.59
N ARG A 9 -11.78 11.07 15.93
CA ARG A 9 -10.45 11.38 16.47
C ARG A 9 -9.57 12.07 15.44
N ALA A 10 -9.67 11.71 14.15
CA ALA A 10 -8.87 12.33 13.10
C ALA A 10 -9.13 13.85 12.97
N LYS A 11 -10.32 14.33 13.34
CA LYS A 11 -10.65 15.76 13.35
C LYS A 11 -10.11 16.49 14.59
N LYS A 12 -10.08 15.80 15.73
CA LYS A 12 -9.78 16.38 17.05
C LYS A 12 -8.30 16.25 17.44
N GLU A 13 -7.69 15.13 17.10
CA GLU A 13 -6.32 14.74 17.47
C GLU A 13 -5.57 14.09 16.27
N PRO A 14 -5.43 14.80 15.14
CA PRO A 14 -4.88 14.24 13.90
C PRO A 14 -3.49 13.63 14.06
N GLU A 15 -2.59 14.26 14.81
CA GLU A 15 -1.23 13.76 15.05
C GLU A 15 -1.23 12.43 15.80
N ALA A 16 -2.09 12.30 16.82
CA ALA A 16 -2.25 11.06 17.58
C ALA A 16 -2.80 9.93 16.68
N VAL A 17 -3.74 10.27 15.79
CA VAL A 17 -4.28 9.32 14.80
C VAL A 17 -3.21 8.88 13.81
N VAL A 18 -2.40 9.78 13.27
CA VAL A 18 -1.30 9.43 12.36
C VAL A 18 -0.32 8.50 13.06
N LYS A 19 0.10 8.82 14.29
CA LYS A 19 1.00 7.97 15.07
C LYS A 19 0.41 6.57 15.31
N ALA A 20 -0.85 6.49 15.75
CA ALA A 20 -1.51 5.20 15.98
C ALA A 20 -1.67 4.37 14.70
N ALA A 21 -1.96 5.03 13.57
CA ALA A 21 -2.05 4.38 12.27
C ALA A 21 -0.69 3.81 11.83
N LYS A 22 0.39 4.61 11.91
CA LYS A 22 1.74 4.15 11.57
C LYS A 22 2.21 3.00 12.45
N GLN A 23 1.96 3.05 13.76
CA GLN A 23 2.26 1.95 14.69
C GLN A 23 1.54 0.64 14.31
N SER A 24 0.31 0.76 13.81
CA SER A 24 -0.45 -0.40 13.32
C SER A 24 0.11 -0.91 11.99
N MET A 25 0.51 -0.01 11.09
CA MET A 25 1.20 -0.37 9.84
C MET A 25 2.53 -1.09 10.11
N ALA A 26 3.29 -0.69 11.12
CA ALA A 26 4.53 -1.38 11.52
C ALA A 26 4.27 -2.85 11.88
N LYS A 27 3.26 -3.12 12.72
CA LYS A 27 2.85 -4.49 13.09
C LYS A 27 2.37 -5.29 11.86
N HIS A 28 1.63 -4.64 10.97
CA HIS A 28 1.17 -5.26 9.72
C HIS A 28 2.34 -5.64 8.81
N VAL A 29 3.28 -4.73 8.58
CA VAL A 29 4.47 -4.99 7.75
C VAL A 29 5.35 -6.07 8.37
N GLN A 30 5.47 -6.12 9.71
CA GLN A 30 6.15 -7.23 10.37
C GLN A 30 5.53 -8.59 10.02
N ALA A 31 4.19 -8.69 10.04
CA ALA A 31 3.51 -9.93 9.64
C ALA A 31 3.76 -10.27 8.16
N MET A 32 3.78 -9.27 7.27
CA MET A 32 4.12 -9.49 5.85
C MET A 32 5.55 -10.02 5.67
N LEU A 33 6.51 -9.50 6.45
CA LEU A 33 7.89 -9.98 6.49
C LEU A 33 7.97 -11.42 7.02
N ASP A 34 7.16 -11.77 8.00
CA ASP A 34 7.13 -13.13 8.55
C ASP A 34 6.60 -14.13 7.50
N PHE A 35 5.57 -13.77 6.72
CA PHE A 35 5.16 -14.58 5.56
C PHE A 35 6.25 -14.68 4.49
N GLN A 36 6.97 -13.58 4.22
CA GLN A 36 8.09 -13.61 3.29
C GLN A 36 9.18 -14.60 3.73
N LYS A 37 9.51 -14.63 5.04
CA LYS A 37 10.47 -15.58 5.62
C LYS A 37 10.00 -17.04 5.50
N MET A 38 8.69 -17.28 5.48
CA MET A 38 8.11 -18.60 5.22
C MET A 38 8.15 -19.00 3.73
N GLY A 39 8.71 -18.17 2.85
CA GLY A 39 8.82 -18.42 1.42
C GLY A 39 7.59 -17.97 0.61
N VAL A 40 6.65 -17.25 1.22
CA VAL A 40 5.49 -16.69 0.50
C VAL A 40 5.95 -15.48 -0.34
N PRO A 41 5.61 -15.40 -1.63
CA PRO A 41 5.85 -14.21 -2.43
C PRO A 41 5.10 -12.99 -1.89
N THR A 42 5.81 -12.14 -1.16
CA THR A 42 5.29 -10.89 -0.59
C THR A 42 5.78 -9.71 -1.42
N PHE A 43 4.92 -8.72 -1.65
CA PHE A 43 5.27 -7.48 -2.34
C PHE A 43 4.39 -6.31 -1.88
N ASP A 44 4.87 -5.10 -2.11
CA ASP A 44 4.15 -3.86 -1.85
C ASP A 44 3.41 -3.39 -3.09
N TYR A 45 2.14 -3.01 -2.90
CA TYR A 45 1.24 -2.62 -4.00
C TYR A 45 0.98 -1.12 -4.04
N GLY A 46 2.04 -0.31 -3.87
CA GLY A 46 2.01 1.11 -4.22
C GLY A 46 1.24 2.02 -3.26
N ASN A 47 0.96 1.57 -2.04
CA ASN A 47 0.32 2.38 -0.98
C ASN A 47 1.31 2.97 0.03
N ASN A 48 2.62 2.75 -0.17
CA ASN A 48 3.71 3.26 0.66
C ASN A 48 3.77 2.68 2.10
N ILE A 49 3.11 1.54 2.37
CA ILE A 49 3.05 0.96 3.72
C ILE A 49 4.43 0.61 4.29
N ARG A 50 5.38 0.18 3.45
CA ARG A 50 6.76 -0.12 3.85
C ARG A 50 7.48 1.09 4.43
N GLN A 51 7.30 2.27 3.82
CA GLN A 51 7.91 3.51 4.29
C GLN A 51 7.34 3.90 5.65
N MET A 52 6.03 3.78 5.85
CA MET A 52 5.37 4.07 7.13
C MET A 52 5.86 3.15 8.25
N ALA A 53 6.06 1.86 7.95
CA ALA A 53 6.63 0.91 8.91
C ALA A 53 8.11 1.19 9.23
N LYS A 54 8.90 1.59 8.22
CA LYS A 54 10.31 1.98 8.43
C LYS A 54 10.44 3.18 9.37
N GLU A 55 9.58 4.18 9.21
CA GLU A 55 9.54 5.36 10.09
C GLU A 55 9.21 5.01 11.55
N GLU A 56 8.49 3.92 11.79
CA GLU A 56 8.18 3.39 13.13
C GLU A 56 9.17 2.31 13.59
N GLY A 57 10.32 2.17 12.93
CA GLY A 57 11.42 1.32 13.40
C GLY A 57 11.48 -0.09 12.82
N VAL A 58 10.63 -0.45 11.85
CA VAL A 58 10.80 -1.71 11.10
C VAL A 58 11.93 -1.53 10.08
N ALA A 59 13.18 -1.69 10.55
CA ALA A 59 14.39 -1.38 9.78
C ALA A 59 14.48 -2.13 8.44
N ASN A 60 13.92 -3.33 8.38
CA ASN A 60 13.92 -4.21 7.22
C ASN A 60 12.58 -4.21 6.46
N ALA A 61 11.76 -3.17 6.61
CA ALA A 61 10.47 -3.04 5.92
C ALA A 61 10.56 -3.10 4.38
N PHE A 62 11.75 -2.93 3.81
CA PHE A 62 11.99 -2.96 2.36
C PHE A 62 12.54 -4.32 1.86
N ASP A 63 12.60 -5.35 2.70
CA ASP A 63 13.07 -6.69 2.29
C ASP A 63 12.17 -7.32 1.22
N PHE A 64 10.88 -6.95 1.16
CA PHE A 64 10.01 -7.32 0.05
C PHE A 64 9.90 -6.19 -0.99
N PRO A 65 9.88 -6.51 -2.30
CA PRO A 65 9.93 -5.53 -3.37
C PRO A 65 8.58 -4.84 -3.60
N GLY A 66 8.61 -3.73 -4.36
CA GLY A 66 7.39 -3.16 -4.92
C GLY A 66 6.92 -3.91 -6.17
N PHE A 67 5.63 -3.87 -6.46
CA PHE A 67 5.06 -4.60 -7.60
C PHE A 67 5.62 -4.16 -8.96
N VAL A 68 5.95 -2.87 -9.13
CA VAL A 68 6.52 -2.37 -10.40
C VAL A 68 7.87 -3.01 -10.70
N PRO A 69 8.91 -2.90 -9.85
CA PRO A 69 10.18 -3.55 -10.12
C PRO A 69 10.09 -5.08 -10.16
N ALA A 70 9.17 -5.69 -9.39
CA ALA A 70 9.03 -7.15 -9.33
C ALA A 70 8.32 -7.74 -10.56
N TYR A 71 7.28 -7.09 -11.09
CA TYR A 71 6.37 -7.71 -12.06
C TYR A 71 6.07 -6.83 -13.28
N ILE A 72 5.83 -5.53 -13.08
CA ILE A 72 5.20 -4.69 -14.13
C ILE A 72 6.23 -4.01 -15.03
N ARG A 73 7.47 -3.77 -14.58
CA ARG A 73 8.49 -3.07 -15.38
C ARG A 73 8.68 -3.66 -16.80
N PRO A 74 8.69 -4.98 -17.04
CA PRO A 74 8.78 -5.53 -18.39
C PRO A 74 7.59 -5.20 -19.32
N LEU A 75 6.41 -4.90 -18.77
CA LEU A 75 5.27 -4.38 -19.55
C LEU A 75 5.53 -2.92 -19.96
N PHE A 76 5.96 -2.09 -19.02
CA PHE A 76 6.28 -0.68 -19.27
C PHE A 76 7.39 -0.49 -20.30
N CYS A 77 8.44 -1.33 -20.30
CA CYS A 77 9.50 -1.28 -21.30
C CYS A 77 9.01 -1.52 -22.74
N ARG A 78 7.79 -2.04 -22.92
CA ARG A 78 7.14 -2.28 -24.22
C ARG A 78 6.00 -1.29 -24.50
N GLY A 79 5.86 -0.24 -23.69
CA GLY A 79 4.76 0.72 -23.82
C GLY A 79 3.40 0.18 -23.36
N ILE A 80 3.36 -0.98 -22.71
CA ILE A 80 2.10 -1.57 -22.21
C ILE A 80 1.75 -0.91 -20.88
N GLY A 81 0.59 -0.26 -20.81
CA GLY A 81 0.07 0.40 -19.61
C GLY A 81 -1.45 0.27 -19.49
N PRO A 82 -2.07 0.88 -18.47
CA PRO A 82 -3.50 0.76 -18.20
C PRO A 82 -4.33 1.67 -19.13
N PHE A 83 -4.16 1.51 -20.44
CA PHE A 83 -4.90 2.25 -21.46
C PHE A 83 -6.41 2.03 -21.31
N ARG A 84 -7.17 3.12 -21.42
CA ARG A 84 -8.62 3.12 -21.26
C ARG A 84 -9.21 4.31 -21.99
N TRP A 85 -10.46 4.18 -22.42
CA TRP A 85 -11.30 5.26 -22.93
C TRP A 85 -12.66 5.22 -22.23
N ALA A 86 -13.48 6.24 -22.47
CA ALA A 86 -14.86 6.30 -21.99
C ALA A 86 -15.73 6.95 -23.08
N ALA A 87 -16.94 6.42 -23.27
CA ALA A 87 -17.96 7.00 -24.13
C ALA A 87 -18.74 8.06 -23.34
N LEU A 88 -18.74 9.31 -23.83
CA LEU A 88 -19.44 10.41 -23.15
C LEU A 88 -20.96 10.38 -23.36
N SER A 89 -21.45 9.61 -24.33
CA SER A 89 -22.87 9.37 -24.59
C SER A 89 -23.58 8.65 -23.43
N GLY A 90 -22.84 7.83 -22.68
CA GLY A 90 -23.41 6.88 -21.72
C GLY A 90 -24.02 5.64 -22.37
N ASP A 91 -23.93 5.49 -23.69
CA ASP A 91 -24.38 4.31 -24.44
C ASP A 91 -23.30 3.22 -24.36
N PRO A 92 -23.60 1.99 -23.88
CA PRO A 92 -22.65 0.88 -23.88
C PRO A 92 -22.29 0.36 -25.28
N GLU A 93 -23.01 0.74 -26.34
CA GLU A 93 -22.72 0.35 -27.72
C GLU A 93 -21.64 1.21 -28.41
N ASP A 94 -21.15 2.27 -27.76
CA ASP A 94 -19.99 3.09 -28.19
C ASP A 94 -18.63 2.45 -27.84
#